data_AF-A0A3N5F5W6-F1
#
_entry.id   AF-A0A3N5F5W6-F1
#
_cell.length_a   1.000
_cell.length_b   1.000
_cell.length_c   1.000
_cell.angle_alpha   90.00
_cell.angle_beta   90.00
_cell.angle_gamma   90.00
#
_symmetry.space_group_name_H-M   'P 1'
#
loop_
_entity.id
_entity.type
_entity.pdbx_description
1 polymer ?
#
loop_
_entity_poly.entity_id
_entity_poly.type
_entity_poly.pdbx_seq_one_letter_code
_entity_poly.pdbx_strand_id
1 'polypeptide(L)'
;MFTLTAPGKIQWGSPMKRRDFVNSSLLAAAATFPGVQVLYAAVRTGDIPDVAAVTGEGREIMLRSADIRDLAARLHGQLLLAGDEGYDSARRV
;
A
#
# COMPACT_ATOMS: atom_id res chain seq x y z
N MET A 1 -8.20 -63.53 -26.18
CA MET A 1 -8.63 -63.03 -24.87
C MET A 1 -7.63 -61.96 -24.45
N PHE A 2 -8.03 -60.69 -24.55
CA PHE A 2 -7.62 -59.50 -23.78
C PHE A 2 -8.26 -58.30 -24.49
N THR A 3 -9.35 -57.80 -23.89
CA THR A 3 -10.10 -56.62 -24.32
C THR A 3 -9.36 -55.37 -23.85
N LEU A 4 -8.96 -54.49 -24.77
CA LEU A 4 -8.41 -53.18 -24.40
C LEU A 4 -9.57 -52.19 -24.19
N THR A 5 -9.79 -51.85 -22.93
CA THR A 5 -10.81 -50.95 -22.41
C THR A 5 -10.34 -49.50 -22.44
N ALA A 6 -11.26 -48.62 -22.86
CA ALA A 6 -11.35 -47.16 -22.68
C ALA A 6 -10.47 -46.22 -23.55
N PRO A 7 -11.09 -45.28 -24.29
CA PRO A 7 -10.40 -44.09 -24.77
C PRO A 7 -10.28 -43.06 -23.63
N GLY A 8 -9.05 -42.72 -23.25
CA GLY A 8 -8.77 -41.65 -22.30
C GLY A 8 -9.35 -40.32 -22.79
N LYS A 9 -10.34 -39.79 -22.07
CA LYS A 9 -10.85 -38.43 -22.31
C LYS A 9 -9.78 -37.44 -21.87
N ILE A 10 -9.14 -36.77 -22.83
CA ILE A 10 -8.32 -35.59 -22.55
C ILE A 10 -9.28 -34.49 -22.11
N GLN A 11 -9.37 -34.25 -20.79
CA GLN A 11 -10.12 -33.13 -20.26
C GLN A 11 -9.32 -31.86 -20.52
N TRP A 12 -9.57 -31.23 -21.67
CA TRP A 12 -9.15 -29.84 -21.87
C TRP A 12 -9.92 -29.00 -20.84
N GLY A 13 -9.18 -28.27 -20.00
CA GLY A 13 -9.74 -27.42 -18.95
C GLY A 13 -10.89 -26.56 -19.49
N SER A 14 -11.89 -26.29 -18.64
CA SER A 14 -13.10 -25.56 -19.02
C SER A 14 -12.76 -24.33 -19.86
N PRO A 15 -13.49 -24.08 -20.98
CA PRO A 15 -13.20 -22.94 -21.84
C PRO A 15 -13.24 -21.67 -21.01
N MET A 16 -12.09 -21.01 -20.89
CA MET A 16 -11.91 -19.84 -20.03
C MET A 16 -12.96 -18.79 -20.41
N LYS A 17 -13.90 -18.50 -19.50
CA LYS A 17 -14.93 -17.49 -19.72
C LYS A 17 -14.22 -16.15 -19.88
N ARG A 18 -14.20 -15.63 -21.10
CA ARG A 18 -13.53 -14.36 -21.46
C ARG A 18 -13.96 -13.21 -20.54
N ARG A 19 -15.22 -13.22 -20.09
CA ARG A 19 -15.78 -12.28 -19.12
C ARG A 19 -15.13 -12.37 -17.73
N ASP A 20 -14.91 -13.58 -17.23
CA ASP A 20 -14.33 -13.79 -15.90
C ASP A 20 -12.86 -13.39 -15.89
N PHE A 21 -12.13 -13.67 -16.98
CA PHE A 21 -10.76 -13.21 -17.16
C PHE A 21 -10.65 -11.68 -17.17
N VAL A 22 -11.48 -10.98 -17.96
CA VAL A 22 -11.49 -9.51 -18.00
C VAL A 22 -11.84 -8.90 -16.64
N ASN A 23 -12.84 -9.46 -15.94
CA ASN A 23 -13.20 -9.02 -14.60
C ASN A 23 -12.04 -9.21 -13.60
N SER A 24 -11.37 -10.36 -13.63
CA SER A 24 -10.21 -10.61 -12.76
C SER A 24 -9.03 -9.68 -13.06
N SER A 25 -8.77 -9.38 -14.34
CA SER A 25 -7.71 -8.45 -14.76
C SER A 25 -8.00 -7.00 -14.36
N LEU A 26 -9.26 -6.56 -14.43
CA LEU A 26 -9.67 -5.22 -13.97
C LEU A 26 -9.53 -5.08 -12.44
N LEU A 27 -9.93 -6.10 -11.68
CA LEU A 27 -9.74 -6.10 -10.22
C LEU A 27 -8.25 -6.11 -9.84
N ALA A 28 -7.42 -6.88 -10.54
CA ALA A 28 -5.97 -6.90 -10.31
C ALA A 28 -5.30 -5.56 -10.70
N ALA A 29 -5.77 -4.91 -11.77
CA ALA A 29 -5.30 -3.59 -12.17
C ALA A 29 -5.71 -2.51 -11.15
N ALA A 30 -6.90 -2.60 -10.57
CA ALA A 30 -7.34 -1.69 -9.50
C ALA A 30 -6.47 -1.80 -8.25
N ALA A 31 -5.94 -2.98 -7.93
CA ALA A 31 -5.01 -3.19 -6.82
C ALA A 31 -3.60 -2.63 -7.06
N THR A 32 -3.24 -2.38 -8.33
CA THR A 32 -1.96 -1.78 -8.73
C THR A 32 -2.10 -0.31 -9.15
N PHE A 33 -3.32 0.24 -9.11
CA PHE A 33 -3.55 1.65 -9.38
C PHE A 33 -2.94 2.50 -8.25
N PRO A 34 -1.94 3.35 -8.55
CA PRO A 34 -1.30 4.21 -7.54
C PRO A 34 -2.28 5.21 -6.92
N GLY A 35 -3.46 5.42 -7.52
CA GLY A 35 -4.50 6.30 -7.02
C GLY A 35 -5.17 5.86 -5.70
N VAL A 36 -5.14 4.56 -5.36
CA VAL A 36 -5.68 4.10 -4.06
C VAL A 36 -4.73 4.48 -2.91
N GLN A 37 -3.42 4.53 -3.15
CA GLN A 37 -2.44 4.97 -2.16
C GLN A 37 -2.53 6.48 -1.87
N VAL A 38 -2.99 7.27 -2.85
CA VAL A 38 -3.17 8.73 -2.68
C VAL A 38 -4.30 9.05 -1.68
N LEU A 39 -5.28 8.15 -1.52
CA LEU A 39 -6.36 8.35 -0.55
C LEU A 39 -5.89 8.20 0.90
N TYR A 40 -4.85 7.39 1.17
CA TYR A 40 -4.27 7.29 2.52
C TYR A 40 -3.43 8.52 2.91
N ALA A 41 -2.93 9.27 1.93
CA ALA A 41 -2.18 10.50 2.19
C ALA A 41 -3.07 11.69 2.62
N ALA A 42 -4.40 11.57 2.54
CA ALA A 42 -5.29 12.73 2.59
C ALA A 42 -5.93 13.04 3.95
N VAL A 43 -5.79 12.21 5.00
CA VAL A 43 -6.54 12.43 6.25
C VAL A 43 -5.67 12.24 7.48
N ARG A 44 -4.68 13.12 7.68
CA ARG A 44 -4.21 13.41 9.05
C ARG A 44 -5.21 14.36 9.69
N THR A 45 -6.13 13.81 10.48
CA THR A 45 -7.10 14.58 11.28
C THR A 45 -6.50 14.88 12.65
N GLY A 46 -5.54 15.81 12.70
CA GLY A 46 -4.92 16.20 13.97
C GLY A 46 -3.97 17.36 13.82
N ASP A 47 -3.87 18.18 14.88
CA ASP A 47 -2.89 19.26 14.95
C ASP A 47 -1.47 18.67 14.87
N ILE A 48 -0.53 19.38 14.25
CA ILE A 48 0.87 18.96 14.17
C ILE A 48 1.56 19.61 15.37
N PRO A 49 1.95 18.86 16.42
CA PRO A 49 2.65 19.45 17.57
C PRO A 49 4.11 19.78 17.23
N ASP A 50 4.74 20.63 18.04
CA ASP A 50 6.19 20.79 18.05
C ASP A 50 6.82 19.45 18.47
N VAL A 51 7.85 18.99 17.75
CA VAL A 51 8.48 17.68 17.97
C VAL A 51 9.92 17.88 18.47
N ALA A 52 10.21 17.36 19.66
CA ALA A 52 11.59 17.23 20.12
C ALA A 52 12.29 16.13 19.30
N ALA A 53 13.35 16.49 18.57
CA ALA A 53 14.13 15.58 17.76
C ALA A 53 15.62 15.68 18.10
N VAL A 54 16.38 14.67 17.71
CA VAL A 54 17.83 14.64 17.87
C VAL A 54 18.44 14.57 16.48
N THR A 55 19.42 15.42 16.19
CA THR A 55 20.15 15.38 14.92
C THR A 55 21.04 14.14 14.84
N GLY A 56 21.52 13.80 13.64
CA GLY A 56 22.51 12.72 13.48
C GLY A 56 23.79 12.92 14.31
N GLU A 57 24.10 14.16 14.67
CA GLU A 57 25.22 14.55 15.53
C GLU A 57 24.89 14.46 17.04
N GLY A 58 23.70 13.98 17.41
CA GLY A 58 23.28 13.87 18.81
C GLY A 58 22.80 15.18 19.45
N ARG A 59 22.58 16.24 18.67
CA ARG A 59 22.08 17.53 19.19
C ARG A 59 20.56 17.52 19.28
N GLU A 60 20.02 17.89 20.45
CA GLU A 60 18.59 18.12 20.61
C GLU A 60 18.17 19.39 19.85
N ILE A 61 17.14 19.25 19.02
CA ILE A 61 16.50 20.32 18.28
C ILE A 61 14.99 20.18 18.43
N MET A 62 14.27 21.30 18.36
CA MET A 62 12.81 21.29 18.34
C MET A 62 12.33 21.61 16.93
N LEU A 63 11.69 20.63 16.29
CA LEU A 63 11.02 20.84 15.01
C LEU A 63 9.72 21.57 15.27
N ARG A 64 9.57 22.73 14.64
CA ARG A 64 8.36 23.53 14.75
C ARG A 64 7.25 22.93 13.91
N SER A 65 6.03 23.01 14.43
CA SER A 65 4.81 22.61 13.71
C SER A 65 4.71 23.22 12.31
N ALA A 66 5.14 24.49 12.16
CA ALA A 66 5.12 25.21 10.88
C ALA A 66 6.04 24.55 9.83
N ASP A 67 7.25 24.16 10.24
CA ASP A 67 8.24 23.53 9.36
C ASP A 67 7.80 22.11 8.97
N ILE A 68 7.23 21.37 9.93
CA ILE A 68 6.69 20.02 9.69
C ILE A 68 5.49 20.10 8.71
N ARG A 69 4.65 21.13 8.84
CA ARG A 69 3.52 21.35 7.93
C ARG A 69 3.98 21.71 6.52
N ASP A 70 5.00 22.56 6.38
CA ASP A 70 5.58 22.88 5.07
C ASP A 70 6.19 21.63 4.42
N LEU A 71 6.92 20.82 5.20
CA LEU A 71 7.43 19.53 4.74
C LEU A 71 6.30 18.62 4.25
N ALA A 72 5.24 18.46 5.04
CA ALA A 72 4.09 17.64 4.67
C ALA A 72 3.41 18.14 3.38
N ALA A 73 3.33 19.45 3.16
CA ALA A 73 2.73 20.02 1.96
C ALA A 73 3.56 19.77 0.69
N ARG A 74 4.89 19.64 0.83
CA ARG A 74 5.83 19.45 -0.28
C ARG A 74 6.21 18.00 -0.51
N LEU A 75 5.95 17.12 0.46
CA LEU A 75 6.25 15.70 0.38
C LEU A 75 5.18 14.97 -0.45
N HIS A 76 5.61 14.26 -1.49
CA HIS A 76 4.74 13.36 -2.22
C HIS A 76 4.62 12.03 -1.47
N GLY A 77 3.73 11.99 -0.47
CA GLY A 77 3.49 10.79 0.35
C GLY A 77 2.84 11.12 1.70
N GLN A 78 2.70 10.11 2.55
CA GLN A 78 2.17 10.28 3.90
C GLN A 78 3.32 10.50 4.90
N LEU A 79 3.24 11.60 5.65
CA LEU A 79 4.11 11.84 6.80
C LEU A 79 3.48 11.20 8.04
N LEU A 80 4.20 10.30 8.70
CA LEU A 80 3.79 9.67 9.95
C LEU A 80 4.61 10.26 11.11
N LEU A 81 3.93 10.84 12.09
CA LEU A 81 4.51 11.33 13.33
C LEU A 81 4.20 10.38 14.50
N ALA A 82 4.92 10.55 15.61
CA ALA A 82 4.65 9.79 16.83
C ALA A 82 3.19 9.99 17.28
N GLY A 83 2.46 8.90 17.42
CA GLY A 83 1.02 8.91 17.72
C GLY A 83 0.11 8.75 16.49
N ASP A 84 0.65 8.84 15.27
CA ASP A 84 -0.11 8.54 14.07
C ASP A 84 -0.29 7.01 13.91
N GLU A 85 -1.46 6.61 13.42
CA GLU A 85 -1.74 5.20 13.13
C GLU A 85 -0.74 4.67 12.10
N GLY A 86 -0.10 3.54 12.42
CA GLY A 86 0.93 2.93 11.57
C GLY A 86 2.35 3.45 11.78
N TYR A 87 2.56 4.50 12.60
CA TYR A 87 3.92 4.98 12.93
C TYR A 87 4.77 3.87 13.57
N ASP A 88 4.22 3.15 14.55
CA ASP A 88 4.93 2.06 15.25
C ASP A 88 5.23 0.86 14.35
N SER A 89 4.39 0.61 13.34
CA SER A 89 4.61 -0.44 12.35
C SER A 89 5.68 -0.02 11.34
N ALA A 90 5.69 1.25 10.91
CA ALA A 90 6.63 1.77 9.92
C ALA A 90 8.05 1.99 10.48
N ARG A 91 8.19 2.29 11.78
CA ARG A 91 9.50 2.51 12.41
C ARG A 91 10.32 1.23 12.64
N ARG A 92 9.74 0.05 12.39
CA ARG A 92 10.38 -1.23 12.65
C ARG A 92 11.36 -1.53 11.50
N VAL A 93 12.59 -1.04 11.65
CA VAL A 93 13.73 -1.27 10.73
C VAL A 93 14.62 -2.38 11.26
#